data_AF-A0A3D1PTS3-F1
#
_entry.id   AF-A0A3D1PTS3-F1
#
_cell.length_a   1.000
_cell.length_b   1.000
_cell.length_c   1.000
_cell.angle_alpha   90.00
_cell.angle_beta   90.00
_cell.angle_gamma   90.00
#
_symmetry.space_group_name_H-M   'P 1'
#
loop_
_entity.id
_entity.type
_entity.pdbx_description
1 polymer ?
#
loop_
_entity_poly.entity_id
_entity_poly.type
_entity_poly.pdbx_seq_one_letter_code
_entity_poly.pdbx_strand_id
1 'polypeptide(L)' 'MPLAIKINPKDNVVVALHPIAKGTAVPVDGASVTAVEDIPQGHKMAIAPIHAGENVIKYG' A
#
# COMPACT_ATOMS: atom_id res chain seq x y z
N MET A 1 9.53 10.48 -7.97
CA MET A 1 9.40 10.29 -6.51
C MET A 1 8.47 9.11 -6.25
N PRO A 2 8.70 8.27 -5.24
CA PRO A 2 7.83 7.13 -4.96
C PRO A 2 6.43 7.59 -4.53
N LEU A 3 5.39 6.86 -4.96
CA LEU A 3 3.99 7.13 -4.58
C LEU A 3 3.70 6.67 -3.15
N ALA A 4 4.32 5.57 -2.74
CA ALA A 4 4.15 4.96 -1.43
C ALA A 4 5.47 4.38 -0.93
N ILE A 5 5.52 4.08 0.37
CA ILE A 5 6.66 3.43 1.01
C ILE A 5 6.22 2.13 1.70
N LYS A 6 6.93 1.04 1.39
CA LYS A 6 6.91 -0.22 2.14
C LYS A 6 8.09 -0.19 3.10
N ILE A 7 7.86 -0.37 4.40
CA ILE A 7 8.89 -0.06 5.39
C ILE A 7 9.69 -1.31 5.76
N ASN A 8 9.00 -2.44 5.93
CA ASN A 8 9.63 -3.74 6.10
C ASN A 8 9.26 -4.67 4.93
N PRO A 9 10.18 -5.53 4.44
CA PRO A 9 9.88 -6.50 3.39
C PRO A 9 8.68 -7.43 3.70
N LYS A 10 8.37 -7.68 4.99
CA LYS A 10 7.24 -8.52 5.42
C LYS A 10 5.89 -7.78 5.43
N ASP A 11 5.87 -6.47 5.23
CA ASP A 11 4.63 -5.70 5.29
C ASP A 11 3.65 -6.12 4.20
N ASN A 12 2.37 -6.19 4.56
CA ASN A 12 1.26 -6.39 3.62
C ASN A 12 0.50 -5.09 3.32
N VAL A 13 1.05 -3.95 3.77
CA VAL A 13 0.57 -2.61 3.48
C VAL A 13 1.73 -1.67 3.13
N VAL A 14 1.40 -0.58 2.44
CA VAL A 14 2.29 0.57 2.21
C VAL A 14 1.66 1.82 2.79
N VAL A 15 2.48 2.85 3.03
CA VAL A 15 2.00 4.21 3.38
C VAL A 15 2.09 5.10 2.16
N ALA A 16 0.99 5.79 1.83
CA ALA A 16 0.95 6.75 0.75
C ALA A 16 1.80 7.99 1.09
N LEU A 17 2.75 8.35 0.23
CA LEU A 17 3.61 9.53 0.40
C LEU A 17 2.97 10.80 -0.17
N HIS A 18 1.99 10.63 -1.05
CA HIS A 18 1.16 11.65 -1.68
C HIS A 18 -0.28 11.13 -1.77
N PRO A 19 -1.29 11.96 -2.04
CA PRO A 19 -2.61 11.46 -2.39
C PRO A 19 -2.53 10.53 -3.62
N ILE A 20 -3.11 9.33 -3.52
CA ILE A 20 -3.17 8.34 -4.59
C ILE A 20 -4.63 8.23 -5.01
N ALA A 21 -4.93 8.57 -6.27
CA ALA A 21 -6.29 8.44 -6.79
C ALA A 21 -6.64 6.97 -7.07
N LYS A 22 -7.92 6.63 -6.95
CA LYS A 22 -8.47 5.36 -7.42
C LYS A 22 -8.02 5.07 -8.86
N GLY A 23 -7.64 3.82 -9.12
CA GLY A 23 -7.16 3.35 -10.42
C GLY A 23 -5.67 3.58 -10.65
N THR A 24 -4.97 4.27 -9.75
CA THR A 24 -3.51 4.46 -9.86
C THR A 24 -2.78 3.14 -9.63
N ALA A 25 -1.89 2.78 -10.55
CA ALA A 25 -0.95 1.67 -10.37
C ALA A 25 0.23 2.11 -9.49
N VAL A 26 0.31 1.60 -8.26
CA VAL A 26 1.36 1.91 -7.29
C VAL A 26 2.48 0.86 -7.40
N PRO A 27 3.72 1.25 -7.76
CA PRO A 27 4.85 0.32 -7.80
C PRO A 27 5.24 -0.16 -6.39
N VAL A 28 5.29 -1.48 -6.18
CA VAL A 28 5.66 -2.13 -4.92
C VAL A 28 6.41 -3.43 -5.22
N ASP A 29 7.58 -3.64 -4.62
CA ASP A 29 8.39 -4.86 -4.75
C ASP A 29 8.65 -5.35 -6.19
N GLY A 30 8.84 -4.42 -7.13
CA GLY A 30 9.08 -4.74 -8.55
C GLY A 30 7.80 -5.12 -9.33
N ALA A 31 6.64 -5.10 -8.68
CA ALA A 31 5.33 -5.23 -9.28
C ALA A 31 4.51 -3.93 -9.12
N SER A 32 3.25 -3.95 -9.52
CA SER A 32 2.32 -2.84 -9.32
C SER A 32 1.01 -3.31 -8.71
N VAL A 33 0.50 -2.56 -7.73
CA VAL A 33 -0.80 -2.78 -7.09
C VAL A 33 -1.70 -1.59 -7.43
N THR A 34 -2.92 -1.86 -7.91
CA THR A 34 -3.85 -0.79 -8.28
C THR A 34 -4.68 -0.36 -7.08
N ALA A 35 -4.71 0.94 -6.79
CA ALA A 35 -5.58 1.50 -5.77
C ALA A 35 -7.05 1.34 -6.16
N VAL A 36 -7.85 0.70 -5.30
CA VAL A 36 -9.29 0.47 -5.55
C VAL A 36 -10.18 1.63 -5.11
N GLU A 37 -9.60 2.56 -4.36
CA GLU A 37 -10.21 3.79 -3.83
C GLU A 37 -9.16 4.89 -3.72
N ASP A 38 -9.58 6.11 -3.37
CA ASP A 38 -8.65 7.21 -3.12
C ASP A 38 -7.95 7.00 -1.77
N ILE A 39 -6.61 7.10 -1.76
CA ILE A 39 -5.78 6.95 -0.57
C ILE A 39 -5.16 8.31 -0.23
N PRO A 40 -5.59 8.98 0.85
CA PRO A 40 -4.96 10.22 1.29
C PRO A 40 -3.49 10.03 1.66
N GLN A 41 -2.72 11.12 1.60
CA GLN A 41 -1.34 11.11 2.08
C GLN A 41 -1.26 10.64 3.54
N GLY A 42 -0.29 9.78 3.85
CA GLY A 42 -0.06 9.22 5.19
C GLY A 42 -0.95 8.02 5.53
N HIS A 43 -1.98 7.73 4.72
CA HIS A 43 -2.85 6.57 4.93
C HIS A 43 -2.20 5.27 4.42
N LYS A 44 -2.73 4.14 4.88
CA LYS A 44 -2.26 2.81 4.48
C LYS A 44 -3.06 2.32 3.28
N MET A 45 -2.38 1.63 2.37
CA MET A 45 -2.98 0.87 1.27
C MET A 45 -2.53 -0.58 1.37
N ALA A 46 -3.44 -1.52 1.26
CA ALA A 46 -3.11 -2.94 1.18
C ALA A 46 -2.37 -3.25 -0.13
N ILE A 47 -1.36 -4.12 -0.06
CA ILE A 47 -0.58 -4.57 -1.23
C ILE A 47 -0.74 -6.08 -1.50
N ALA A 48 -1.58 -6.73 -0.71
CA ALA A 48 -2.04 -8.10 -0.87
C ALA A 48 -3.45 -8.22 -0.26
N PRO A 49 -4.24 -9.27 -0.58
CA PRO A 49 -5.45 -9.57 0.15
C PRO A 49 -5.16 -9.73 1.64
N ILE A 50 -6.05 -9.19 2.48
CA ILE A 50 -6.02 -9.36 3.95
C ILE A 50 -7.44 -9.77 4.36
N HIS A 51 -7.63 -11.04 4.70
CA HIS A 51 -8.92 -11.59 5.07
C HIS A 51 -9.31 -11.22 6.50
N ALA A 52 -10.60 -11.36 6.83
CA ALA A 52 -11.08 -11.10 8.18
C ALA A 52 -10.35 -11.99 9.21
N GLY A 53 -9.77 -11.35 10.23
CA GLY A 53 -8.97 -12.02 11.26
C GLY A 53 -7.48 -12.18 10.92
N GLU A 54 -7.05 -11.83 9.71
CA GLU A 54 -5.63 -11.77 9.38
C GLU A 54 -4.97 -10.49 9.89
N ASN A 55 -3.66 -10.56 10.12
CA ASN A 55 -2.89 -9.43 10.62
C ASN A 55 -2.65 -8.41 9.51
N VAL A 56 -2.82 -7.13 9.84
CA VAL A 56 -2.23 -6.03 9.10
C VAL A 56 -0.79 -5.84 9.58
N ILE A 57 0.17 -6.13 8.71
CA ILE A 57 1.60 -6.12 9.02
C ILE A 57 2.22 -4.82 8.51
N LYS A 58 2.70 -4.00 9.44
CA LYS A 58 3.48 -2.79 9.18
C LYS A 58 4.68 -2.74 10.11
N TYR A 59 5.87 -2.57 9.54
CA TYR A 59 7.19 -2.67 10.18
C TYR A 59 7.64 -4.09 10.56
N GLY A 60 7.01 -5.13 10.01
CA GLY A 60 7.41 -6.55 10.15
C GLY A 60 6.89 -7.22 11.40
#